data_AF-A0A0U9HY51-F1
#
_entry.id   AF-A0A0U9HY51-F1
#
_cell.length_a   1.000
_cell.length_b   1.000
_cell.length_c   1.000
_cell.angle_alpha   90.00
_cell.angle_beta   90.00
_cell.angle_gamma   90.00
#
_symmetry.space_group_name_H-M   'P 1'
#
loop_
_entity.id
_entity.type
_entity.pdbx_description
1 polymer ?
#
loop_
_entity_poly.entity_id
_entity_poly.type
_entity_poly.pdbx_seq_one_letter_code
_entity_poly.pdbx_strand_id
1 'polypeptide(L)'
;MPVTLPIEVFEIFEKNFGREDAKILLKSFEKVTEDEIYQKWYETKSELKEDLLREIATKRDLEILRKELLGKIESLYEKTEKDKAELLGKTERDKAELLGKIEKDKAELLNKIELLYEKTEKDKAELLGKIEKDKTELLGKIEKHKAELLGKIEKDKTELLGKIEKDKAELLGKLGKIDLTLKFLIILNIIALTLMNPVVAELIKKLFRLG
;
A
#
# COMPACT_ATOMS: atom_id res chain seq x y z
N MET A 1 89.17 23.59 43.19
CA MET A 1 90.43 24.00 42.55
C MET A 1 91.16 24.87 43.57
N PRO A 2 92.46 24.66 43.81
CA PRO A 2 93.19 25.45 44.80
C PRO A 2 93.16 26.93 44.39
N VAL A 3 92.83 27.81 45.33
CA VAL A 3 92.85 29.25 45.10
C VAL A 3 94.29 29.71 45.19
N THR A 4 94.84 30.21 44.10
CA THR A 4 96.17 30.81 44.07
C THR A 4 96.04 32.30 43.83
N LEU A 5 96.66 33.11 44.68
CA LEU A 5 96.67 34.55 44.47
C LEU A 5 97.61 34.92 43.30
N PRO A 6 97.31 36.01 42.56
CA PRO A 6 98.20 36.48 41.50
C PRO A 6 99.62 36.76 42.01
N ILE A 7 100.62 36.50 41.17
CA ILE A 7 102.04 36.60 41.57
C ILE A 7 102.44 38.01 42.00
N GLU A 8 101.78 39.02 41.44
CA GLU A 8 101.97 40.44 41.76
C GLU A 8 101.62 40.74 43.23
N VAL A 9 100.66 40.00 43.80
CA VAL A 9 100.28 40.12 45.22
C VAL A 9 101.39 39.58 46.11
N PHE A 10 102.04 38.48 45.72
CA PHE A 10 103.19 37.92 46.43
C PHE A 10 104.39 38.88 46.40
N GLU A 11 104.69 39.49 45.25
CA GLU A 11 105.80 40.45 45.11
C GLU A 11 105.64 41.69 46.01
N ILE A 12 104.41 42.21 46.14
CA ILE A 12 104.11 43.34 47.04
C ILE A 12 104.28 42.93 48.51
N PHE A 13 103.82 41.74 48.91
CA PHE A 13 104.00 41.25 50.27
C PHE A 13 105.47 40.95 50.59
N GLU A 14 106.22 40.37 49.65
CA GLU A 14 107.65 40.09 49.81
C GLU A 14 108.46 41.37 50.00
N LYS A 15 108.14 42.43 49.26
CA LYS A 15 108.78 43.74 49.38
C LYS A 15 108.57 44.41 50.74
N ASN A 16 107.39 44.23 51.36
CA ASN A 16 107.02 44.92 52.59
C ASN A 16 107.27 44.12 53.87
N PHE A 17 107.20 42.79 53.81
CA PHE A 17 107.25 41.90 54.99
C PHE A 17 108.38 40.87 54.93
N GLY A 18 109.09 40.74 53.80
CA GLY A 18 110.10 39.71 53.58
C GLY A 18 109.49 38.39 53.09
N ARG A 19 110.31 37.58 52.42
CA ARG A 19 109.87 36.40 51.64
C ARG A 19 109.09 35.36 52.45
N GLU A 20 109.46 35.15 53.71
CA GLU A 20 108.88 34.09 54.53
C GLU A 20 107.52 34.50 55.12
N ASP A 21 107.43 35.72 55.68
CA ASP A 21 106.18 36.28 56.17
C ASP A 21 105.18 36.50 55.03
N ALA A 22 105.65 36.89 53.84
CA ALA A 22 104.83 37.00 52.64
C ALA A 22 104.19 35.66 52.23
N LYS A 23 104.93 34.54 52.28
CA LYS A 23 104.36 33.21 52.00
C LYS A 23 103.32 32.79 53.04
N ILE A 24 103.56 33.10 54.32
CA ILE A 24 102.62 32.77 55.40
C ILE A 24 101.32 33.55 55.22
N LEU A 25 101.42 34.86 54.96
CA LEU A 25 100.27 35.71 54.66
C LEU A 25 99.53 35.21 53.42
N LEU A 26 100.23 34.92 52.32
CA LEU A 26 99.63 34.44 51.07
C LEU A 26 98.85 33.14 51.29
N LYS A 27 99.47 32.13 51.91
CA LYS A 27 98.81 30.85 52.22
C LYS A 27 97.61 31.01 53.13
N SER A 28 97.68 31.94 54.09
CA SER A 28 96.57 32.23 55.00
C SER A 28 95.40 32.88 54.25
N PHE A 29 95.68 33.83 53.35
CA PHE A 29 94.67 34.44 52.49
C PHE A 29 94.08 33.42 51.50
N GLU A 30 94.90 32.63 50.82
CA GLU A 30 94.46 31.56 49.91
C GLU A 30 93.54 30.58 50.64
N LYS A 31 93.93 30.14 51.85
CA LYS A 31 93.12 29.28 52.70
C LYS A 31 91.78 29.92 53.07
N VAL A 32 91.79 31.18 53.53
CA VAL A 32 90.53 31.91 53.87
C VAL A 32 89.64 32.05 52.65
N THR A 33 90.21 32.33 51.47
CA THR A 33 89.45 32.48 50.22
C THR A 33 88.88 31.14 49.75
N GLU A 34 89.66 30.07 49.87
CA GLU A 34 89.22 28.70 49.56
C GLU A 34 88.08 28.26 50.51
N ASP A 35 88.24 28.48 51.81
CA ASP A 35 87.20 28.20 52.82
C ASP A 35 85.91 28.99 52.51
N GLU A 36 86.01 30.28 52.19
CA GLU A 36 84.87 31.14 51.82
C GLU A 36 84.17 30.64 50.54
N ILE A 37 84.92 30.23 49.51
CA ILE A 37 84.36 29.68 48.26
C ILE A 37 83.63 28.36 48.53
N TYR A 38 84.19 27.48 49.37
CA TYR A 38 83.52 26.23 49.73
C TYR A 38 82.25 26.47 50.54
N GLN A 39 82.25 27.43 51.47
CA GLN A 39 81.05 27.81 52.22
C GLN A 39 79.96 28.34 51.30
N LYS A 40 80.27 29.33 50.45
CA LYS A 40 79.29 29.88 49.50
C LYS A 40 78.77 28.83 48.51
N TRP A 41 79.62 27.92 48.04
CA TRP A 41 79.16 26.82 47.19
C TRP A 41 78.18 25.91 47.93
N TYR A 42 78.45 25.59 49.20
CA TYR A 42 77.57 24.75 50.00
C TYR A 42 76.24 25.45 50.32
N GLU A 43 76.28 26.73 50.68
CA GLU A 43 75.10 27.59 50.89
C GLU A 43 74.25 27.66 49.62
N THR A 44 74.84 28.09 48.50
CA THR A 44 74.12 28.23 47.21
C THR A 44 73.53 26.89 46.76
N LYS A 45 74.27 25.79 46.92
CA LYS A 45 73.79 24.44 46.60
C LYS A 45 72.63 24.01 47.51
N SER A 46 72.68 24.38 48.79
CA SER A 46 71.62 24.09 49.76
C SER A 46 70.36 24.91 49.43
N GLU A 47 70.51 26.20 49.17
CA GLU A 47 69.42 27.09 48.75
C GLU A 47 68.76 26.60 47.46
N LEU A 48 69.56 26.31 46.42
CA LEU A 48 69.06 25.72 45.16
C LEU A 48 68.30 24.42 45.38
N LYS A 49 68.77 23.56 46.29
CA LYS A 49 68.11 22.30 46.61
C LYS A 49 66.78 22.55 47.34
N GLU A 50 66.72 23.52 48.26
CA GLU A 50 65.50 23.88 48.96
C GLU A 50 64.46 24.49 48.02
N ASP A 51 64.86 25.41 47.16
CA ASP A 51 63.96 26.04 46.18
C ASP A 51 63.41 24.99 45.20
N LEU A 52 64.27 24.09 44.70
CA LEU A 52 63.83 22.99 43.85
C LEU A 52 62.83 22.08 44.55
N LEU A 53 63.04 21.76 45.84
CA LEU A 53 62.12 20.93 46.61
C LEU A 53 60.80 21.64 46.94
N ARG A 54 60.77 22.98 46.98
CA ARG A 54 59.53 23.75 47.18
C ARG A 54 58.67 23.82 45.92
N GLU A 55 59.28 23.88 44.74
CA GLU A 55 58.53 23.97 43.47
C GLU A 55 58.03 22.61 42.97
N ILE A 56 58.68 21.50 43.35
CA ILE A 56 58.28 20.18 42.91
C ILE A 56 57.04 19.70 43.68
N ALA A 57 56.01 19.27 42.94
CA ALA A 57 54.84 18.62 43.51
C ALA A 57 55.24 17.39 44.33
N THR A 58 54.79 17.34 45.59
CA THR A 58 55.08 16.23 46.46
C THR A 58 54.23 15.01 46.09
N LYS A 59 54.65 13.83 46.54
CA LYS A 59 53.83 12.62 46.42
C LYS A 59 52.43 12.80 47.03
N ARG A 60 52.31 13.62 48.07
CA ARG A 60 51.03 13.92 48.74
C ARG A 60 50.11 14.74 47.84
N ASP A 61 50.63 15.74 47.15
CA ASP A 61 49.86 16.58 46.21
C ASP A 61 49.29 15.73 45.08
N LEU A 62 50.12 14.84 44.51
CA LEU A 62 49.70 13.89 43.48
C LEU A 62 48.63 12.90 43.99
N GLU A 63 48.72 12.48 45.26
CA GLU A 63 47.75 11.57 45.86
C GLU A 63 46.39 12.25 46.09
N ILE A 64 46.38 13.52 46.50
CA ILE A 64 45.16 14.34 46.61
C ILE A 64 44.52 14.50 45.23
N LEU A 65 45.30 14.90 44.23
CA LEU A 65 44.81 15.07 42.86
C LEU A 65 44.22 13.76 42.29
N ARG A 66 44.88 12.62 42.56
CA ARG A 66 44.39 11.29 42.15
C ARG A 66 43.05 10.96 42.80
N LYS A 67 42.87 11.27 44.09
CA LYS A 67 41.59 11.05 44.80
C LYS A 67 40.48 11.92 44.22
N GLU A 68 40.75 13.20 43.95
CA GLU A 68 39.77 14.09 43.32
C GLU A 68 39.38 13.62 41.92
N LEU A 69 40.37 13.19 41.11
CA LEU A 69 40.12 12.66 39.77
C LEU A 69 39.28 11.38 39.82
N LEU A 70 39.57 10.46 40.75
CA LEU A 70 38.77 9.25 40.95
C LEU A 70 37.32 9.59 41.31
N GLY A 71 37.09 10.51 42.25
CA GLY A 71 35.74 10.93 42.61
C GLY A 71 34.99 11.59 41.45
N LYS A 72 35.67 12.39 40.62
CA LYS A 72 35.06 12.96 39.40
C LYS A 72 34.71 11.88 38.38
N ILE A 73 35.58 10.89 38.21
CA ILE A 73 35.33 9.75 37.30
C ILE A 73 34.12 8.94 37.78
N GLU A 74 34.05 8.60 39.07
CA GLU A 74 32.92 7.89 39.66
C GLU A 74 31.60 8.65 39.45
N SER A 75 31.59 9.96 39.73
CA SER A 75 30.41 10.79 39.51
C SER A 75 29.98 10.85 38.03
N LEU A 76 30.94 10.87 37.09
CA LEU A 76 30.64 10.81 35.67
C LEU A 76 30.06 9.46 35.26
N TYR A 77 30.59 8.36 35.78
CA TYR A 77 30.03 7.02 35.54
C TYR A 77 28.59 6.91 36.06
N GLU A 78 28.32 7.38 37.28
CA GLU A 78 26.96 7.38 37.84
C GLU A 78 25.98 8.20 37.00
N LYS A 79 26.38 9.40 36.56
CA LYS A 79 25.55 10.23 35.66
C LYS A 79 25.30 9.52 34.33
N THR A 80 26.34 8.92 33.74
CA THR A 80 26.24 8.22 32.46
C THR A 80 25.29 7.03 32.54
N GLU A 81 25.37 6.22 33.60
CA GLU A 81 24.46 5.09 33.80
C GLU A 81 23.01 5.54 34.04
N LYS A 82 22.82 6.64 34.78
CA LYS A 82 21.49 7.23 34.98
C LYS A 82 20.89 7.73 33.67
N ASP A 83 21.65 8.46 32.87
CA ASP A 83 21.20 8.98 31.58
C ASP A 83 20.85 7.83 30.61
N LYS A 84 21.68 6.78 30.60
CA LYS A 84 21.44 5.57 29.81
C LYS A 84 20.14 4.87 30.23
N ALA A 85 19.90 4.72 31.52
CA ALA A 85 18.66 4.13 32.03
C ALA A 85 17.42 4.98 31.65
N GLU A 86 17.53 6.30 31.75
CA GLU A 86 16.45 7.21 31.37
C GLU A 86 16.14 7.13 29.86
N LEU A 87 17.18 7.11 29.02
CA LEU A 87 17.04 6.99 27.56
C LEU A 87 16.43 5.65 27.14
N LEU A 88 16.84 4.55 27.77
CA LEU A 88 16.23 3.24 27.56
C LEU A 88 14.74 3.27 27.94
N GLY A 89 14.42 3.82 29.12
CA GLY A 89 13.02 3.94 29.56
C GLY A 89 12.17 4.85 28.69
N LYS A 90 12.74 5.92 28.08
CA LYS A 90 12.04 6.74 27.07
C LYS A 90 11.79 5.93 25.79
N THR A 91 12.82 5.25 25.30
CA THR A 91 12.74 4.45 24.07
C THR A 91 11.70 3.32 24.19
N GLU A 92 11.65 2.64 25.34
CA GLU A 92 10.65 1.60 25.58
C GLU A 92 9.22 2.14 25.63
N ARG A 93 9.01 3.32 26.25
CA ARG A 93 7.71 4.00 26.27
C ARG A 93 7.27 4.43 24.89
N ASP A 94 8.15 5.06 24.13
CA ASP A 94 7.85 5.51 22.76
C ASP A 94 7.52 4.31 21.86
N LYS A 95 8.26 3.20 22.01
CA LYS A 95 7.98 1.95 21.30
C LYS A 95 6.60 1.38 21.66
N ALA A 96 6.24 1.36 22.94
CA ALA A 96 4.94 0.88 23.38
C ALA A 96 3.79 1.76 22.86
N GLU A 97 3.97 3.09 22.87
CA GLU A 97 2.98 4.03 22.33
C GLU A 97 2.78 3.86 20.82
N LEU A 98 3.87 3.72 20.07
CA LEU A 98 3.81 3.48 18.62
C LEU A 98 3.14 2.15 18.29
N LEU A 99 3.43 1.09 19.04
CA LEU A 99 2.75 -0.21 18.87
C LEU A 99 1.24 -0.07 19.13
N GLY A 100 0.84 0.62 20.21
CA GLY A 100 -0.57 0.85 20.50
C GLY A 100 -1.29 1.64 19.40
N LYS A 101 -0.64 2.65 18.81
CA LYS A 101 -1.17 3.40 17.65
C LYS A 101 -1.35 2.48 16.44
N ILE A 102 -0.34 1.68 16.11
CA ILE A 102 -0.40 0.71 14.99
C ILE A 102 -1.53 -0.29 15.18
N GLU A 103 -1.71 -0.84 16.38
CA GLU A 103 -2.78 -1.79 16.67
C GLU A 103 -4.17 -1.16 16.53
N LYS A 104 -4.33 0.08 17.00
CA LYS A 104 -5.58 0.84 16.86
C LYS A 104 -5.90 1.11 15.39
N ASP A 105 -4.93 1.61 14.63
CA ASP A 105 -5.10 1.90 13.19
C ASP A 105 -5.43 0.63 12.41
N LYS A 106 -4.75 -0.48 12.73
CA LYS A 106 -5.03 -1.79 12.14
C LYS A 106 -6.47 -2.25 12.41
N ALA A 107 -6.95 -2.10 13.65
CA ALA A 107 -8.33 -2.45 14.01
C ALA A 107 -9.34 -1.58 13.26
N GLU A 108 -9.09 -0.27 13.16
CA GLU A 108 -9.97 0.64 12.42
C GLU A 108 -10.03 0.31 10.92
N LEU A 109 -8.88 -0.01 10.31
CA LEU A 109 -8.81 -0.40 8.90
C LEU A 109 -9.53 -1.74 8.64
N LEU A 110 -9.38 -2.72 9.54
CA LEU A 110 -10.10 -3.99 9.43
C LEU A 110 -11.61 -3.79 9.46
N ASN A 111 -12.12 -2.98 10.40
CA ASN A 111 -13.54 -2.65 10.49
C ASN A 111 -14.05 -1.95 9.21
N LYS A 112 -13.26 -1.01 8.65
CA LYS A 112 -13.61 -0.34 7.38
C LYS A 112 -13.69 -1.32 6.21
N ILE A 113 -12.78 -2.28 6.14
CA ILE A 113 -12.78 -3.33 5.11
C ILE A 113 -14.01 -4.21 5.24
N GLU A 114 -14.36 -4.63 6.47
CA GLU A 114 -15.52 -5.47 6.73
C GLU A 114 -16.84 -4.78 6.35
N LEU A 115 -17.01 -3.50 6.72
CA LEU A 115 -18.17 -2.69 6.32
C LEU A 115 -18.28 -2.53 4.80
N LEU A 116 -17.15 -2.35 4.10
CA LEU A 116 -17.13 -2.28 2.63
C LEU A 116 -17.51 -3.62 2.00
N TYR A 117 -17.05 -4.73 2.57
CA TYR A 117 -17.38 -6.05 2.09
C TYR A 117 -18.88 -6.34 2.25
N GLU A 118 -19.45 -6.06 3.43
CA GLU A 118 -20.89 -6.20 3.66
C GLU A 118 -21.73 -5.36 2.70
N LYS A 119 -21.34 -4.10 2.48
CA LYS A 119 -22.03 -3.23 1.54
C LYS A 119 -21.96 -3.80 0.11
N THR A 120 -20.79 -4.28 -0.29
CA THR A 120 -20.59 -4.87 -1.62
C THR A 120 -21.46 -6.10 -1.84
N GLU A 121 -21.56 -6.99 -0.85
CA GLU A 121 -22.41 -8.18 -0.95
C GLU A 121 -23.91 -7.82 -0.96
N LYS A 122 -24.33 -6.79 -0.21
CA LYS A 122 -25.72 -6.26 -0.28
C LYS A 122 -26.03 -5.70 -1.66
N ASP A 123 -25.17 -4.83 -2.20
CA ASP A 123 -25.35 -4.22 -3.52
C ASP A 123 -25.42 -5.30 -4.61
N LYS A 124 -24.58 -6.33 -4.52
CA LYS A 124 -24.59 -7.48 -5.43
C LYS A 124 -25.89 -8.27 -5.35
N ALA A 125 -26.40 -8.54 -4.15
CA ALA A 125 -27.67 -9.23 -3.96
C ALA A 125 -28.86 -8.42 -4.52
N GLU A 126 -28.86 -7.10 -4.31
CA GLU A 126 -29.89 -6.21 -4.85
C GLU A 126 -29.88 -6.19 -6.39
N LEU A 127 -28.68 -6.10 -6.99
CA LEU A 127 -28.54 -6.15 -8.45
C LEU A 127 -29.00 -7.48 -9.05
N LEU A 128 -28.65 -8.61 -8.41
CA LEU A 128 -29.14 -9.92 -8.83
C LEU A 128 -30.67 -10.00 -8.77
N GLY A 129 -31.27 -9.49 -7.69
CA GLY A 129 -32.73 -9.44 -7.56
C GLY A 129 -33.41 -8.59 -8.64
N LYS A 130 -32.82 -7.43 -9.00
CA LYS A 130 -33.30 -6.59 -10.11
C LYS A 130 -33.22 -7.33 -11.45
N ILE A 131 -32.09 -7.97 -11.74
CA ILE A 131 -31.90 -8.75 -12.98
C ILE A 131 -32.93 -9.88 -13.08
N GLU A 132 -33.17 -10.61 -11.99
CA GLU A 132 -34.11 -11.73 -11.98
C GLU A 132 -35.57 -11.27 -12.16
N LYS A 133 -35.93 -10.14 -11.57
CA LYS A 133 -37.23 -9.49 -11.78
C LYS A 133 -37.41 -9.06 -13.23
N ASP A 134 -36.44 -8.35 -13.80
CA ASP A 134 -36.50 -7.87 -15.19
C ASP A 134 -36.58 -9.05 -16.18
N LYS A 135 -35.81 -10.12 -15.93
CA LYS A 135 -35.87 -11.36 -16.71
C LYS A 135 -37.27 -11.98 -16.68
N THR A 136 -37.88 -12.05 -15.50
CA THR A 136 -39.23 -12.60 -15.33
C THR A 136 -40.28 -11.75 -16.05
N GLU A 137 -40.19 -10.42 -15.95
CA GLU A 137 -41.10 -9.51 -16.64
C GLU A 137 -40.97 -9.62 -18.17
N LEU A 138 -39.74 -9.69 -18.69
CA LEU A 138 -39.49 -9.86 -20.11
C LEU A 138 -40.02 -11.21 -20.64
N LEU A 139 -39.81 -12.31 -19.90
CA LEU A 139 -40.37 -13.61 -20.25
C LEU A 139 -41.91 -13.56 -20.31
N GLY A 140 -42.56 -12.94 -19.30
CA GLY A 140 -44.00 -12.76 -19.30
C GLY A 140 -44.52 -11.95 -20.50
N LYS A 141 -43.82 -10.88 -20.89
CA LYS A 141 -44.15 -10.10 -22.11
C LYS A 141 -44.02 -10.93 -23.38
N ILE A 142 -42.96 -11.74 -23.51
CA ILE A 142 -42.75 -12.64 -24.66
C ILE A 142 -43.87 -13.67 -24.74
N GLU A 143 -44.22 -14.31 -23.62
CA GLU A 143 -45.30 -15.30 -23.58
C GLU A 143 -46.65 -14.70 -23.96
N LYS A 144 -46.95 -13.50 -23.45
CA LYS A 144 -48.18 -12.77 -23.80
C LYS A 144 -48.26 -12.46 -25.30
N HIS A 145 -47.19 -11.88 -25.88
CA HIS A 145 -47.17 -11.59 -27.31
C HIS A 145 -47.26 -12.86 -28.16
N LYS A 146 -46.64 -13.95 -27.73
CA LYS A 146 -46.74 -15.25 -28.41
C LYS A 146 -48.17 -15.77 -28.40
N ALA A 147 -48.87 -15.69 -27.27
CA ALA A 147 -50.28 -16.09 -27.15
C ALA A 147 -51.20 -15.23 -28.04
N GLU A 148 -50.99 -13.92 -28.04
CA GLU A 148 -51.75 -12.98 -28.89
C GLU A 148 -51.55 -13.27 -30.39
N LEU A 149 -50.32 -13.55 -30.83
CA LEU A 149 -50.02 -13.92 -32.20
C LEU A 149 -50.65 -15.26 -32.60
N LEU A 150 -50.57 -16.28 -31.73
CA LEU A 150 -51.22 -17.57 -31.98
C LEU A 150 -52.74 -17.41 -32.11
N GLY A 151 -53.38 -16.61 -31.24
CA GLY A 151 -54.81 -16.33 -31.33
C GLY A 151 -55.22 -15.64 -32.63
N LYS A 152 -54.40 -14.68 -33.12
CA LYS A 152 -54.63 -14.06 -34.44
C LYS A 152 -54.53 -15.07 -35.57
N ILE A 153 -53.50 -15.93 -35.55
CA ILE A 153 -53.32 -16.98 -36.56
C ILE A 153 -54.51 -17.96 -36.57
N GLU A 154 -55.00 -18.39 -35.41
CA GLU A 154 -56.14 -19.29 -35.30
C GLU A 154 -57.44 -18.65 -35.81
N LYS A 155 -57.64 -17.36 -35.51
CA LYS A 155 -58.78 -16.59 -36.02
C LYS A 155 -58.74 -16.48 -37.54
N ASP A 156 -57.60 -16.04 -38.09
CA ASP A 156 -57.41 -15.91 -39.54
C ASP A 156 -57.59 -17.25 -40.25
N LYS A 157 -57.07 -18.34 -39.67
CA LYS A 157 -57.27 -19.71 -40.19
C LYS A 157 -58.74 -20.09 -40.22
N THR A 158 -59.49 -19.80 -39.16
CA THR A 158 -60.93 -20.10 -39.07
C THR A 158 -61.73 -19.28 -40.09
N GLU A 159 -61.43 -17.99 -40.23
CA GLU A 159 -62.07 -17.13 -41.23
C GLU A 159 -61.79 -17.60 -42.67
N LEU A 160 -60.56 -17.99 -42.97
CA LEU A 160 -60.19 -18.53 -44.28
C LEU A 160 -60.90 -19.86 -44.58
N LEU A 161 -60.96 -20.78 -43.61
CA LEU A 161 -61.69 -22.03 -43.75
C LEU A 161 -63.18 -21.78 -44.02
N GLY A 162 -63.81 -20.86 -43.28
CA GLY A 162 -65.21 -20.49 -43.50
C GLY A 162 -65.47 -19.90 -44.89
N LYS A 163 -64.56 -19.07 -45.41
CA LYS A 163 -64.64 -18.57 -46.80
C LYS A 163 -64.53 -19.71 -47.82
N ILE A 164 -63.58 -20.62 -47.64
CA ILE A 164 -63.41 -21.80 -48.52
C ILE A 164 -64.66 -22.68 -48.51
N GLU A 165 -65.25 -22.93 -47.35
CA GLU A 165 -66.47 -23.73 -47.23
C GLU A 165 -67.66 -23.07 -47.92
N LYS A 166 -67.81 -21.75 -47.77
CA LYS A 166 -68.84 -20.97 -48.45
C LYS A 166 -68.67 -21.02 -49.97
N ASP A 167 -67.47 -20.77 -50.47
CA ASP A 167 -67.16 -20.81 -51.89
C ASP A 167 -67.40 -22.22 -52.47
N LYS A 168 -67.00 -23.26 -51.73
CA LYS A 168 -67.25 -24.66 -52.09
C LYS A 168 -68.75 -24.96 -52.19
N ALA A 169 -69.54 -24.51 -51.21
CA ALA A 169 -71.00 -24.69 -51.23
C ALA A 169 -71.66 -23.97 -52.41
N GLU A 170 -71.22 -22.73 -52.72
CA GLU A 170 -71.72 -21.97 -53.86
C GLU A 170 -71.39 -22.67 -55.20
N LEU A 171 -70.15 -23.14 -55.36
CA LEU A 171 -69.72 -23.88 -56.55
C LEU A 171 -70.50 -25.19 -56.74
N LEU A 172 -70.70 -25.98 -55.67
CA LEU A 172 -71.51 -27.19 -55.71
C LEU A 172 -72.97 -26.87 -56.10
N GLY A 173 -73.54 -25.78 -55.57
CA GLY A 173 -74.87 -25.32 -55.94
C GLY A 173 -74.97 -24.93 -57.42
N LYS A 174 -73.98 -24.20 -57.96
CA LYS A 174 -73.90 -23.87 -59.39
C LYS A 174 -73.80 -25.11 -60.26
N LEU A 175 -72.95 -26.07 -59.88
CA LEU A 175 -72.78 -27.33 -60.59
C LEU A 175 -74.07 -28.15 -60.61
N GLY A 176 -74.80 -28.22 -59.49
CA GLY A 176 -76.09 -28.90 -59.42
C GLY A 176 -77.16 -28.26 -60.33
N LYS A 177 -77.19 -26.93 -60.44
CA LYS A 177 -78.08 -26.23 -61.39
C LYS A 177 -77.73 -26.54 -62.85
N ILE A 178 -76.44 -26.59 -63.18
CA ILE A 178 -75.97 -26.95 -64.52
C ILE A 178 -76.35 -28.39 -64.85
N ASP A 179 -76.13 -29.34 -63.93
CA ASP A 179 -76.52 -30.75 -64.09
C ASP A 179 -78.02 -30.90 -64.36
N LEU A 180 -78.87 -30.19 -63.60
CA LEU A 180 -80.31 -30.19 -63.83
C LEU A 180 -80.68 -29.61 -65.21
N THR A 181 -80.04 -28.50 -65.59
CA THR A 181 -80.28 -27.85 -66.89
C THR A 181 -79.87 -28.75 -68.05
N LEU A 182 -78.73 -29.43 -67.94
CA LEU A 182 -78.27 -30.41 -68.95
C LEU A 182 -79.21 -31.60 -69.04
N LYS A 183 -79.64 -32.17 -67.91
CA LYS A 183 -80.62 -33.27 -67.89
C LYS A 183 -81.92 -32.85 -68.58
N PHE A 184 -82.43 -31.65 -68.30
CA PHE A 184 -83.61 -31.12 -68.95
C PHE A 184 -83.41 -30.94 -70.46
N LEU A 185 -82.27 -30.37 -70.89
CA LEU A 185 -81.92 -30.21 -72.30
C LEU A 185 -81.81 -31.55 -73.03
N ILE A 186 -81.22 -32.57 -72.39
CA ILE A 186 -81.14 -33.93 -72.93
C ILE A 186 -82.53 -34.51 -73.12
N ILE A 187 -83.41 -34.39 -72.11
CA ILE A 187 -84.81 -34.86 -72.21
C ILE A 187 -85.54 -34.14 -73.35
N LEU A 188 -85.42 -32.81 -73.46
CA LEU A 188 -86.01 -32.05 -74.56
C LEU A 188 -85.51 -32.51 -75.93
N ASN A 189 -84.20 -32.75 -76.07
CA ASN A 189 -83.63 -33.27 -77.31
C ASN A 189 -84.16 -34.67 -77.65
N ILE A 190 -84.29 -35.56 -76.67
CA ILE A 190 -84.88 -36.90 -76.86
C ILE A 190 -86.33 -36.78 -77.35
N ILE A 191 -87.13 -35.89 -76.73
CA ILE A 191 -88.52 -35.62 -77.16
C ILE A 191 -88.54 -35.08 -78.60
N ALA A 192 -87.71 -34.10 -78.92
CA ALA A 192 -87.65 -33.50 -80.26
C ALA A 192 -87.28 -34.53 -81.34
N LEU A 193 -86.27 -35.37 -81.08
CA LEU A 193 -85.88 -36.48 -81.96
C LEU A 193 -87.00 -37.51 -82.13
N THR A 194 -87.72 -37.82 -81.04
CA THR A 194 -88.86 -38.75 -81.07
C THR A 194 -90.03 -38.21 -81.90
N LEU A 195 -90.32 -36.90 -81.79
CA LEU A 195 -91.37 -36.24 -82.58
C LEU A 195 -91.03 -36.11 -84.08
N MET A 196 -89.75 -35.97 -84.42
CA MET A 196 -89.28 -35.96 -85.81
C MET A 196 -89.26 -37.36 -86.45
N ASN A 197 -89.40 -38.43 -85.67
CA ASN A 197 -89.55 -39.77 -86.24
C ASN A 197 -90.89 -39.85 -86.99
N PRO A 198 -90.89 -40.09 -88.32
CA PRO A 198 -92.12 -40.06 -89.13
C PRO A 198 -93.20 -41.03 -88.63
N VAL A 199 -92.80 -42.17 -88.06
CA VAL A 199 -93.72 -43.16 -87.48
C VAL A 199 -94.48 -42.57 -86.28
N VAL A 200 -93.81 -41.80 -85.42
CA VAL A 200 -94.40 -41.18 -84.24
C VAL A 200 -95.26 -39.97 -84.63
N ALA A 201 -94.79 -39.17 -85.59
CA ALA A 201 -95.54 -38.01 -86.09
C ALA A 201 -96.91 -38.41 -86.67
N GLU A 202 -97.00 -39.51 -87.43
CA GLU A 202 -98.27 -40.05 -87.93
C GLU A 202 -99.20 -40.53 -86.80
N LEU A 203 -98.64 -41.18 -85.78
CA LEU A 203 -99.39 -41.62 -84.60
C LEU A 203 -100.01 -40.44 -83.84
N ILE A 204 -99.27 -39.34 -83.67
CA ILE A 204 -99.77 -38.12 -83.03
C ILE A 204 -100.87 -37.45 -83.87
N LYS A 205 -100.69 -37.36 -85.19
CA LYS A 205 -101.74 -36.84 -86.09
C LYS A 205 -103.04 -37.61 -85.95
N LYS A 206 -102.97 -38.94 -85.89
CA LYS A 206 -104.14 -39.81 -85.63
C LYS A 206 -104.75 -39.56 -84.26
N LEU A 207 -103.94 -39.41 -83.22
CA LEU A 207 -104.42 -39.23 -81.85
C LEU A 207 -105.16 -37.90 -81.64
N PHE A 208 -104.67 -36.81 -82.25
CA PHE A 208 -105.24 -35.47 -82.11
C PHE A 208 -106.21 -35.06 -83.22
N ARG A 209 -106.52 -35.97 -84.17
CA ARG A 209 -107.38 -35.68 -85.35
C ARG A 209 -106.93 -34.44 -86.12
N LEU A 210 -105.62 -34.23 -86.22
CA LEU A 210 -105.05 -33.21 -87.10
C LEU A 210 -104.97 -33.84 -88.50
N GLY A 211 -105.85 -33.38 -89.41
CA GLY A 211 -105.90 -33.84 -90.80
C GLY A 211 -104.58 -33.64 -91.53
#